data_AF-A0A3P8MF36-F1
#
_entry.id   AF-A0A3P8MF36-F1
#
_cell.length_a   1.000
_cell.length_b   1.000
_cell.length_c   1.000
_cell.angle_alpha   90.00
_cell.angle_beta   90.00
_cell.angle_gamma   90.00
#
_symmetry.space_group_name_H-M   'P 1'
#
loop_
_entity.id
_entity.type
_entity.pdbx_description
1 polymer ?
#
loop_
_entity_poly.entity_id
_entity_poly.type
_entity_poly.pdbx_seq_one_letter_code
_entity_poly.pdbx_strand_id
1 'polypeptide(L)'
;MGLSRDIVRNELTTRVAGPEDRIAIPGLPLWEVSWTVRDHLGRERSWSAPHIAEGGARRMVANLLDHRVVGLEAEAVFIDRT
;
A
#
# COMPACT_ATOMS: atom_id res chain seq x y z
N MET A 1 -16.24 6.31 -9.25
CA MET A 1 -16.23 5.00 -8.58
C MET A 1 -15.34 5.13 -7.35
N GLY A 2 -15.94 5.32 -6.17
CA GLY A 2 -15.18 5.44 -4.92
C GLY A 2 -14.78 4.05 -4.44
N LEU A 3 -13.52 3.89 -4.03
CA LEU A 3 -13.07 2.69 -3.34
C LEU A 3 -13.99 2.46 -2.13
N SER A 4 -14.55 1.25 -2.04
CA SER A 4 -15.37 0.89 -0.88
C SER A 4 -14.49 0.94 0.38
N ARG A 5 -15.09 1.10 1.56
CA ARG A 5 -14.33 1.05 2.81
C ARG A 5 -13.99 -0.39 3.15
N ASP A 6 -12.94 -0.90 2.53
CA ASP A 6 -12.56 -2.32 2.56
C ASP A 6 -11.10 -2.56 2.92
N ILE A 7 -10.27 -1.51 3.10
CA ILE A 7 -8.87 -1.70 3.48
C ILE A 7 -8.77 -2.23 4.91
N VAL A 8 -8.15 -3.41 5.06
CA VAL A 8 -7.91 -4.08 6.35
C VAL A 8 -6.43 -4.13 6.72
N ARG A 9 -5.55 -3.98 5.73
CA ARG A 9 -4.10 -3.91 5.93
C ARG A 9 -3.47 -3.00 4.88
N ASN A 10 -2.48 -2.25 5.29
CA ASN A 10 -1.67 -1.36 4.46
C ASN A 10 -0.23 -1.40 4.98
N GLU A 11 0.72 -1.61 4.11
CA GLU A 11 2.12 -1.79 4.44
C GLU A 11 2.98 -0.95 3.50
N LEU A 12 3.93 -0.22 4.07
CA LEU A 12 4.96 0.51 3.33
C LEU A 12 6.32 -0.16 3.59
N THR A 13 6.96 -0.63 2.53
CA THR A 13 8.31 -1.20 2.58
C THR A 13 9.24 -0.45 1.64
N THR A 14 10.54 -0.60 1.87
CA THR A 14 11.58 -0.16 0.94
C THR A 14 12.35 -1.39 0.44
N ARG A 15 12.64 -1.44 -0.85
CA ARG A 15 13.55 -2.42 -1.45
C ARG A 15 14.42 -1.76 -2.51
N VAL A 16 15.39 -2.51 -3.04
CA VAL A 16 16.19 -2.06 -4.19
C VAL A 16 15.48 -2.50 -5.48
N ALA A 17 15.40 -1.61 -6.46
CA ALA A 17 14.83 -1.91 -7.77
C ALA A 17 15.68 -2.95 -8.52
N GLY A 18 15.02 -3.99 -9.04
CA GLY A 18 15.60 -5.00 -9.92
C GLY A 18 15.45 -4.62 -11.40
N PRO A 19 16.08 -5.38 -12.33
CA PRO A 19 15.95 -5.18 -13.77
C PRO A 19 14.50 -5.25 -14.30
N GLU A 20 13.62 -5.94 -13.59
CA GLU A 20 12.20 -6.10 -13.88
C GLU A 20 11.35 -4.88 -13.50
N ASP A 21 11.86 -4.00 -12.63
CA ASP A 21 11.14 -2.82 -12.14
C ASP A 21 11.21 -1.68 -13.17
N ARG A 22 10.33 -1.75 -14.16
CA ARG A 22 10.27 -0.78 -15.29
C ARG A 22 9.94 0.66 -14.91
N ILE A 23 9.70 0.93 -13.63
CA ILE A 23 9.40 2.28 -13.14
C ILE A 23 10.62 2.98 -12.54
N ALA A 24 11.70 2.25 -12.20
CA ALA A 24 12.90 2.79 -11.58
C ALA A 24 14.16 2.28 -12.28
N ILE A 25 15.28 2.97 -12.07
CA ILE A 25 16.58 2.48 -12.52
C ILE A 25 17.02 1.37 -11.56
N PRO A 26 17.47 0.19 -12.05
CA PRO A 26 17.98 -0.86 -11.18
C PRO A 26 19.08 -0.38 -10.25
N GLY A 27 19.06 -0.83 -9.00
CA GLY A 27 19.99 -0.39 -7.96
C GLY A 27 19.56 0.85 -7.17
N LEU A 28 18.47 1.53 -7.57
CA LEU A 28 17.90 2.63 -6.78
C LEU A 28 16.89 2.13 -5.73
N PRO A 29 16.70 2.88 -4.62
CA PRO A 29 15.61 2.64 -3.68
C PRO A 29 14.25 2.72 -4.37
N LEU A 30 13.38 1.78 -4.02
CA LEU A 30 12.01 1.68 -4.47
C LEU A 30 11.10 1.47 -3.27
N TRP A 31 10.08 2.30 -3.15
CA TRP A 31 9.07 2.16 -2.12
C TRP A 31 7.95 1.29 -2.65
N GLU A 32 7.49 0.34 -1.85
CA GLU A 32 6.38 -0.53 -2.22
C GLU A 32 5.25 -0.37 -1.21
N VAL A 33 4.07 0.00 -1.71
CA VAL A 33 2.84 0.06 -0.92
C VAL A 33 2.08 -1.22 -1.20
N SER A 34 1.87 -2.04 -0.17
CA SER A 34 1.06 -3.26 -0.25
C SER A 34 -0.19 -3.10 0.58
N TRP A 35 -1.35 -3.52 0.08
CA TRP A 35 -2.60 -3.43 0.83
C TRP A 35 -3.48 -4.64 0.62
N THR A 36 -4.32 -4.91 1.61
CA THR A 36 -5.33 -5.95 1.57
C THR A 36 -6.70 -5.32 1.70
N VAL A 37 -7.60 -5.68 0.80
CA VAL A 37 -9.02 -5.33 0.91
C VAL A 37 -9.82 -6.56 1.31
N ARG A 38 -10.88 -6.35 2.07
CA ARG A 38 -11.86 -7.37 2.42
C ARG A 38 -13.20 -7.06 1.78
N ASP A 39 -13.68 -7.95 0.92
CA ASP A 39 -14.97 -7.78 0.26
C ASP A 39 -16.16 -7.99 1.23
N HIS A 40 -17.37 -7.73 0.74
CA HIS A 40 -18.61 -7.89 1.51
C HIS A 40 -18.93 -9.34 1.91
N LEU A 41 -18.26 -10.32 1.30
CA LEU A 41 -18.36 -11.75 1.67
C LEU A 41 -17.25 -12.15 2.67
N GLY A 42 -16.45 -11.19 3.13
CA GLY A 42 -15.35 -11.42 4.06
C GLY A 42 -14.07 -11.97 3.40
N ARG A 43 -13.99 -12.02 2.06
CA ARG A 43 -12.80 -12.52 1.36
C ARG A 43 -11.75 -11.45 1.28
N GLU A 44 -10.52 -11.81 1.58
CA GLU A 44 -9.37 -10.92 1.50
C GLU A 44 -8.63 -11.09 0.19
N ARG A 45 -8.19 -9.97 -0.38
CA ARG A 45 -7.31 -9.95 -1.54
C ARG A 45 -6.24 -8.89 -1.33
N SER A 46 -5.04 -9.15 -1.83
CA SER A 46 -3.90 -8.26 -1.67
C SER A 46 -3.40 -7.74 -3.01
N TRP A 47 -2.84 -6.54 -2.97
CA TRP A 47 -2.21 -5.86 -4.10
C TRP A 47 -0.96 -5.15 -3.61
N SER A 48 -0.07 -4.81 -4.55
CA SER A 48 1.03 -3.91 -4.30
C SER A 48 1.23 -2.93 -5.45
N ALA A 49 1.83 -1.79 -5.13
CA ALA A 49 2.18 -0.75 -6.08
C ALA A 49 3.57 -0.19 -5.74
N PRO A 50 4.52 -0.24 -6.68
CA PRO A 50 5.84 0.36 -6.48
C PRO A 50 5.81 1.87 -6.79
N HIS A 51 6.67 2.63 -6.10
CA HIS A 51 6.81 4.08 -6.22
C HIS A 51 8.29 4.46 -6.22
N ILE A 52 8.66 5.36 -7.12
CA ILE A 52 10.03 5.90 -7.25
C ILE A 52 10.37 6.98 -6.21
N ALA A 53 9.38 7.47 -5.48
CA ALA A 53 9.53 8.58 -4.54
C ALA A 53 8.73 8.30 -3.28
N GLU A 54 9.39 8.44 -2.13
CA GLU A 54 8.78 8.26 -0.81
C GLU A 54 7.49 9.06 -0.64
N GLY A 55 7.50 10.35 -1.04
CA GLY A 55 6.32 11.21 -0.93
C GLY A 55 5.12 10.69 -1.71
N GLY A 56 5.35 10.05 -2.87
CA GLY A 56 4.29 9.40 -3.65
C GLY A 56 3.73 8.18 -2.94
N ALA A 57 4.60 7.35 -2.37
CA ALA A 57 4.21 6.16 -1.60
C ALA A 57 3.42 6.54 -0.34
N ARG A 58 3.91 7.50 0.46
CA ARG A 58 3.23 7.99 1.68
C ARG A 58 1.88 8.63 1.37
N ARG A 59 1.75 9.32 0.24
CA ARG A 59 0.44 9.85 -0.22
C ARG A 59 -0.53 8.71 -0.55
N MET A 60 -0.07 7.66 -1.20
CA MET A 60 -0.91 6.49 -1.47
C MET A 60 -1.33 5.78 -0.18
N VAL A 61 -0.41 5.64 0.79
CA VAL A 61 -0.73 5.12 2.12
C VAL A 61 -1.83 5.93 2.79
N ALA A 62 -1.71 7.27 2.81
CA ALA A 62 -2.73 8.14 3.38
C ALA A 62 -4.11 7.96 2.73
N ASN A 63 -4.15 7.92 1.39
CA ASN A 63 -5.39 7.67 0.66
C ASN A 63 -6.01 6.31 1.03
N LEU A 64 -5.22 5.26 1.14
CA LEU A 64 -5.71 3.93 1.52
C LEU A 64 -6.25 3.91 2.96
N LEU A 65 -5.63 4.65 3.88
CA LEU A 65 -6.11 4.77 5.26
C LEU A 65 -7.44 5.52 5.38
N ASP A 66 -7.73 6.46 4.47
CA ASP A 66 -9.05 7.10 4.38
C ASP A 66 -10.15 6.12 3.93
N HIS A 67 -9.76 5.02 3.27
CA HIS A 67 -10.63 3.94 2.81
C HIS A 67 -10.60 2.69 3.70
N ARG A 68 -10.02 2.78 4.89
CA ARG A 68 -10.05 1.64 5.84
C ARG A 68 -11.46 1.24 6.25
N VAL A 69 -11.62 -0.03 6.59
CA VAL A 69 -12.87 -0.55 7.15
C VAL A 69 -13.26 0.27 8.37
N VAL A 70 -14.55 0.59 8.46
CA VAL A 70 -15.10 1.35 9.59
C VAL A 70 -14.86 0.62 10.90
N GLY A 71 -14.35 1.35 11.90
CA GLY A 71 -14.06 0.81 13.23
C GLY A 71 -12.65 0.24 13.39
N LEU A 72 -11.83 0.22 12.34
CA LEU A 72 -10.40 0.00 12.48
C LEU A 72 -9.67 1.34 12.66
N GLU A 73 -8.75 1.37 13.61
CA GLU A 73 -7.82 2.49 13.78
C GLU A 73 -6.69 2.41 12.75
N ALA A 74 -6.10 3.57 12.42
CA ALA A 74 -5.06 3.64 11.40
C ALA A 74 -3.84 2.79 11.78
N GLU A 75 -3.49 2.77 13.07
CA GLU A 75 -2.38 2.00 13.65
C GLU A 75 -2.62 0.49 13.59
N ALA A 76 -3.89 0.05 13.55
CA ALA A 76 -4.23 -1.37 13.39
C ALA A 76 -4.13 -1.82 11.93
N VAL A 77 -4.21 -0.87 10.99
CA VAL A 77 -4.21 -1.14 9.53
C VAL A 77 -2.84 -0.91 8.93
N PHE A 78 -2.09 0.08 9.41
CA PHE A 78 -0.83 0.52 8.82
C PHE A 78 0.40 -0.11 9.47
N ILE A 79 1.31 -0.61 8.65
CA ILE A 79 2.63 -1.08 9.07
C ILE A 79 3.70 -0.36 8.24
N ASP A 80 4.57 0.40 8.90
CA ASP A 80 5.75 1.00 8.28
C ASP A 80 6.98 0.12 8.51
N ARG A 81 7.66 -0.29 7.43
CA ARG A 81 8.88 -1.12 7.44
C ARG A 81 9.97 -0.51 6.54
N THR A 82 9.90 0.79 6.26
CA THR A 82 10.90 1.47 5.41
C THR A 82 12.26 1.62 6.06
#